data_AF-A0A7M4FW13-F1
#
_entry.id   AF-A0A7M4FW13-F1
#
_cell.length_a   1.000
_cell.length_b   1.000
_cell.length_c   1.000
_cell.angle_alpha   90.00
_cell.angle_beta   90.00
_cell.angle_gamma   90.00
#
_symmetry.space_group_name_H-M   'P 1'
#
loop_
_entity.id
_entity.type
_entity.pdbx_description
1 polymer ?
#
loop_
_entity_poly.entity_id
_entity_poly.type
_entity_poly.pdbx_seq_one_letter_code
_entity_poly.pdbx_strand_id
1 'polypeptide(L)'
;MAGKQGVPAWTGLLLSPGPALPAVTEFSKKTGDFPSLSRADLQVLALTYELQAETGGVAHLRAEPQHQVTLSSSIRHPEAPVHVAGFHLPSKRVRPEEEAPSSVLEGRPCESPEFGSFLYWRNPLPSIEEDLQELLPDPVSVAADEEGSASEEDSDDDKDWITPSNIKQIQQDVGRCDDAPPVDVQVGCVTADFAMQNVLLQMGLRVLAVNGMLIRQARNYVLRCHGCFRTTSDMTKVFCPHCGNKTLKKVAVSVSDDGSLHMHFSHNPKVLNPRGLRYSLPAPQGGKHASNPHLVEDQQFPQQRLSRKAREKTNVFDPDYIAGVSPFAENDIYSRAANLRIRDAALGAGRRRVNPNAAMRKFVKKR
;
A
#
# COMPACT_ATOMS: atom_id res chain seq x y z
N MET A 1 -12.34 -27.62 -46.46
CA MET A 1 -11.10 -26.81 -46.43
C MET A 1 -11.31 -25.66 -45.46
N ALA A 2 -10.83 -25.80 -44.23
CA ALA A 2 -10.79 -24.73 -43.25
C ALA A 2 -9.33 -24.61 -42.80
N GLY A 3 -8.68 -23.53 -43.23
CA GLY A 3 -7.28 -23.27 -42.95
C GLY A 3 -7.04 -23.18 -41.44
N LYS A 4 -6.08 -23.97 -40.96
CA LYS A 4 -5.50 -23.79 -39.63
C LYS A 4 -4.88 -22.39 -39.61
N GLN A 5 -5.50 -21.47 -38.87
CA GLN A 5 -4.92 -20.17 -38.59
C GLN A 5 -3.60 -20.39 -37.84
N GLY A 6 -2.55 -19.71 -38.32
CA GLY A 6 -1.18 -19.89 -37.87
C GLY A 6 -1.02 -19.61 -36.38
N VAL A 7 -0.20 -20.43 -35.73
CA VAL A 7 0.34 -20.17 -34.40
C VAL A 7 1.11 -18.83 -34.46
N PRO A 8 0.84 -17.85 -33.58
CA PRO A 8 1.45 -16.53 -33.69
C PRO A 8 2.96 -16.58 -33.45
N ALA A 9 3.69 -15.72 -34.16
CA ALA A 9 5.15 -15.64 -34.32
C ALA A 9 5.94 -15.22 -33.06
N TRP A 10 5.61 -15.76 -31.88
CA TRP A 10 6.31 -15.45 -30.62
C TRP A 10 7.52 -16.36 -30.35
N THR A 11 7.69 -17.43 -31.13
CA THR A 11 8.78 -18.40 -30.96
C THR A 11 10.18 -17.82 -31.19
N GLY A 12 10.29 -16.64 -31.81
CA GLY A 12 11.57 -15.92 -31.97
C GLY A 12 11.88 -14.87 -30.90
N LEU A 13 10.93 -14.56 -30.01
CA LEU A 13 11.08 -13.55 -28.94
C LEU A 13 11.29 -14.17 -27.56
N LEU A 14 11.17 -15.50 -27.44
CA LEU A 14 11.41 -16.20 -26.18
C LEU A 14 12.92 -16.44 -26.02
N LEU A 15 13.62 -15.45 -25.49
CA LEU A 15 15.05 -15.57 -25.20
C LEU A 15 15.27 -16.42 -23.95
N SER A 16 16.19 -17.39 -24.06
CA SER A 16 16.68 -18.12 -22.89
C SER A 16 17.61 -17.22 -22.09
N PRO A 17 17.55 -17.25 -20.75
CA PRO A 17 18.38 -16.40 -19.91
C PRO A 17 19.86 -16.73 -20.14
N GLY A 18 20.66 -15.71 -20.44
CA GLY A 18 22.05 -15.86 -20.85
C GLY A 18 23.05 -15.85 -19.69
N PRO A 19 24.33 -15.49 -19.98
CA PRO A 19 25.44 -15.56 -19.04
C PRO A 19 25.39 -14.52 -17.90
N ALA A 20 24.50 -13.53 -17.94
CA ALA A 20 24.44 -12.46 -16.92
C ALA A 20 23.73 -12.87 -15.61
N LEU A 21 23.06 -14.04 -15.58
CA LEU A 21 22.34 -14.55 -14.41
C LEU A 21 23.15 -14.55 -13.09
N PRO A 22 24.42 -15.02 -13.06
CA PRO A 22 25.22 -15.01 -11.83
C PRO A 22 25.49 -13.58 -11.34
N ALA A 23 25.82 -12.66 -12.25
CA ALA A 23 26.12 -11.27 -11.92
C ALA A 23 24.89 -10.57 -11.30
N VAL A 24 23.72 -10.73 -11.90
CA VAL A 24 22.45 -10.19 -11.35
C VAL A 24 22.10 -10.83 -10.01
N THR A 25 22.34 -12.13 -9.86
CA THR A 25 22.08 -12.85 -8.61
C THR A 25 22.98 -12.33 -7.48
N GLU A 26 24.26 -12.12 -7.75
CA GLU A 26 25.20 -11.55 -6.79
C GLU A 26 24.84 -10.11 -6.45
N PHE A 27 24.49 -9.30 -7.44
CA PHE A 27 24.03 -7.93 -7.25
C PHE A 27 22.79 -7.88 -6.34
N SER A 28 21.77 -8.69 -6.62
CA SER A 28 20.53 -8.77 -5.83
C SER A 28 20.74 -9.23 -4.39
N LYS A 29 21.78 -10.04 -4.13
CA LYS A 29 22.18 -10.42 -2.77
C LYS A 29 22.81 -9.25 -2.03
N LYS A 30 23.61 -8.43 -2.72
CA LYS A 30 24.22 -7.21 -2.17
C LYS A 30 23.17 -6.13 -1.88
N THR A 31 22.15 -5.97 -2.74
CA THR A 31 21.02 -5.04 -2.46
C THR A 31 20.15 -5.53 -1.31
N GLY A 32 20.05 -6.86 -1.14
CA GLY A 32 19.24 -7.50 -0.10
C GLY A 32 17.83 -7.89 -0.55
N ASP A 33 17.51 -7.74 -1.84
CA ASP A 33 16.20 -8.07 -2.43
C ASP A 33 16.12 -9.51 -2.97
N PHE A 34 17.24 -10.24 -3.02
CA PHE A 34 17.26 -11.64 -3.45
C PHE A 34 16.19 -12.54 -2.79
N PRO A 35 15.90 -12.45 -1.47
CA PRO A 35 14.87 -13.29 -0.84
C PRO A 35 13.44 -13.04 -1.32
N SER A 36 13.18 -11.87 -1.90
CA SER A 36 11.88 -11.52 -2.49
C SER A 36 11.77 -11.84 -3.98
N LEU A 37 12.89 -12.09 -4.65
CA LEU A 37 12.91 -12.34 -6.09
C LEU A 37 12.75 -13.84 -6.39
N SER A 38 11.90 -14.15 -7.36
CA SER A 38 11.75 -15.50 -7.89
C SER A 38 12.79 -15.79 -8.98
N ARG A 39 12.88 -17.05 -9.40
CA ARG A 39 13.74 -17.45 -10.51
C ARG A 39 13.37 -16.74 -11.82
N ALA A 40 12.08 -16.54 -12.08
CA ALA A 40 11.62 -15.85 -13.28
C ALA A 40 12.07 -14.38 -13.25
N ASP A 41 11.97 -13.73 -12.09
CA ASP A 41 12.37 -12.33 -11.93
C ASP A 41 13.87 -12.15 -12.20
N LEU A 42 14.72 -13.05 -11.66
CA LEU A 42 16.16 -13.05 -11.94
C LEU A 42 16.48 -13.25 -13.43
N GLN A 43 15.68 -14.05 -14.14
CA GLN A 43 15.84 -14.25 -15.58
C GLN A 43 15.48 -13.01 -16.38
N VAL A 44 14.39 -12.32 -16.01
CA VAL A 44 14.00 -11.05 -16.64
C VAL A 44 15.07 -9.97 -16.39
N LEU A 45 15.56 -9.85 -15.16
CA LEU A 45 16.64 -8.92 -14.83
C LEU A 45 17.91 -9.21 -15.65
N ALA A 46 18.32 -10.48 -15.75
CA ALA A 46 19.48 -10.87 -16.56
C ALA A 46 19.29 -10.57 -18.04
N LEU A 47 18.11 -10.86 -18.60
CA LEU A 47 17.79 -10.55 -19.99
C LEU A 47 17.86 -9.05 -20.27
N THR A 48 17.36 -8.22 -19.36
CA THR A 48 17.41 -6.76 -19.52
C THR A 48 18.83 -6.22 -19.50
N TYR A 49 19.70 -6.81 -18.67
CA TYR A 49 21.12 -6.47 -18.64
C TYR A 49 21.83 -6.84 -19.94
N GLU A 50 21.56 -8.03 -20.48
CA GLU A 50 22.14 -8.51 -21.73
C GLU A 50 21.74 -7.65 -22.92
N LEU A 51 20.45 -7.34 -23.06
CA LEU A 51 19.96 -6.46 -24.12
C LEU A 51 20.58 -5.05 -24.03
N GLN A 52 20.77 -4.54 -22.81
CA GLN A 52 21.45 -3.26 -22.61
C GLN A 52 22.94 -3.33 -23.02
N ALA A 53 23.61 -4.45 -22.73
CA ALA A 53 24.99 -4.66 -23.11
C ALA A 53 25.16 -4.75 -24.64
N GLU A 54 24.22 -5.38 -25.35
CA GLU A 54 24.23 -5.54 -26.82
C GLU A 54 23.96 -4.23 -27.57
N THR A 55 23.08 -3.36 -27.05
CA THR A 55 22.64 -2.14 -27.75
C THR A 55 23.39 -0.88 -27.33
N GLY A 56 23.57 -0.66 -26.03
CA GLY A 56 24.10 0.60 -25.47
C GLY A 56 25.37 0.46 -24.62
N GLY A 57 25.93 -0.76 -24.56
CA GLY A 57 27.10 -1.07 -23.74
C GLY A 57 26.84 -1.01 -22.23
N VAL A 58 27.86 -1.39 -21.46
CA VAL A 58 27.77 -1.56 -19.98
C VAL A 58 28.46 -0.45 -19.19
N ALA A 59 29.00 0.59 -19.84
CA ALA A 59 29.85 1.59 -19.18
C ALA A 59 29.13 2.44 -18.11
N HIS A 60 27.82 2.63 -18.24
CA HIS A 60 27.00 3.36 -17.26
C HIS A 60 26.39 2.45 -16.19
N LEU A 61 26.48 1.13 -16.36
CA LEU A 61 25.91 0.16 -15.42
C LEU A 61 26.86 -0.06 -14.25
N ARG A 62 26.27 -0.32 -13.09
CA ARG A 62 27.01 -0.46 -11.84
C ARG A 62 27.19 -1.94 -11.51
N ALA A 63 28.43 -2.34 -11.26
CA ALA A 63 28.75 -3.72 -10.84
C ALA A 63 28.40 -3.98 -9.37
N GLU A 64 28.35 -2.94 -8.54
CA GLU A 64 28.00 -3.03 -7.13
C GLU A 64 27.00 -1.93 -6.75
N PRO A 65 26.04 -2.23 -5.85
CA PRO A 65 25.08 -1.25 -5.41
C PRO A 65 25.73 -0.15 -4.58
N GLN A 66 25.25 1.08 -4.74
CA GLN A 66 25.71 2.20 -3.92
C GLN A 66 25.09 2.10 -2.53
N HIS A 67 25.91 1.98 -1.50
CA HIS A 67 25.48 1.95 -0.10
C HIS A 67 25.13 3.35 0.47
N GLN A 68 24.71 4.29 -0.38
CA GLN A 68 24.34 5.62 0.07
C GLN A 68 22.92 5.60 0.64
N VAL A 69 22.83 5.21 1.91
CA VAL A 69 21.57 5.19 2.66
C VAL A 69 21.41 6.52 3.38
N THR A 70 20.42 7.29 2.97
CA THR A 70 20.05 8.53 3.65
C THR A 70 18.83 8.28 4.54
N LEU A 71 18.86 8.81 5.76
CA LEU A 71 17.81 8.62 6.74
C LEU A 71 17.07 9.92 6.98
N SER A 72 15.76 9.90 6.82
CA SER A 72 14.89 10.98 7.28
C SER A 72 14.03 10.47 8.43
N SER A 73 13.59 11.37 9.31
CA SER A 73 12.64 11.02 10.37
C SER A 73 11.45 11.96 10.34
N SER A 74 10.27 11.42 10.63
CA SER A 74 9.03 12.19 10.71
C SER A 74 8.24 11.81 11.96
N ILE A 75 7.46 12.75 12.50
CA ILE A 75 6.53 12.47 13.61
C ILE A 75 5.27 11.74 13.09
N ARG A 76 5.05 11.71 11.77
CA ARG A 76 3.90 11.09 11.14
C ARG A 76 3.89 9.59 11.40
N HIS A 77 2.70 9.03 11.56
CA HIS A 77 2.52 7.59 11.75
C HIS A 77 2.70 6.85 10.41
N PRO A 78 3.33 5.66 10.37
CA PRO A 78 3.53 4.90 9.12
C PRO A 78 2.24 4.47 8.41
N GLU A 79 1.12 4.41 9.14
CA GLU A 79 -0.20 4.08 8.58
C GLU A 79 -0.99 5.32 8.11
N ALA A 80 -0.39 6.52 8.14
CA ALA A 80 -1.03 7.71 7.56
C ALA A 80 -1.23 7.51 6.04
N PRO A 81 -2.39 7.85 5.48
CA PRO A 81 -2.73 7.62 4.07
C PRO A 81 -2.07 8.66 3.16
N VAL A 82 -0.74 8.74 3.17
CA VAL A 82 0.02 9.62 2.28
C VAL A 82 0.18 8.93 0.92
N HIS A 83 -0.13 9.64 -0.17
CA HIS A 83 -0.17 9.12 -1.55
C HIS A 83 -1.26 8.04 -1.78
N VAL A 84 -2.35 8.11 -1.02
CA VAL A 84 -3.55 7.30 -1.31
C VAL A 84 -4.54 8.21 -2.02
N ALA A 85 -4.85 7.90 -3.28
CA ALA A 85 -5.81 8.67 -4.05
C ALA A 85 -7.18 8.75 -3.35
N GLY A 86 -7.81 9.92 -3.39
CA GLY A 86 -9.08 10.21 -2.73
C GLY A 86 -8.99 10.49 -1.22
N PHE A 87 -7.80 10.46 -0.61
CA PHE A 87 -7.59 10.95 0.75
C PHE A 87 -6.98 12.35 0.72
N HIS A 88 -7.81 13.38 0.92
CA HIS A 88 -7.36 14.76 1.02
C HIS A 88 -6.71 15.03 2.39
N LEU A 89 -5.47 15.50 2.39
CA LEU A 89 -4.79 16.04 3.58
C LEU A 89 -4.64 17.55 3.38
N PRO A 90 -5.43 18.40 4.06
CA PRO A 90 -5.31 19.84 3.91
C PRO A 90 -3.91 20.26 4.35
N SER A 91 -3.14 20.80 3.41
CA SER A 91 -1.87 21.43 3.73
C SER A 91 -2.17 22.70 4.53
N LYS A 92 -1.54 22.85 5.69
CA LYS A 92 -1.67 24.08 6.49
C LYS A 92 -1.15 25.22 5.60
N ARG A 93 -2.01 26.18 5.24
CA ARG A 93 -1.66 27.34 4.41
C ARG A 93 -0.29 27.87 4.82
N VAL A 94 0.70 27.77 3.93
CA VAL A 94 1.90 28.59 4.02
C VAL A 94 1.41 30.01 3.72
N ARG A 95 1.31 30.84 4.76
CA ARG A 95 1.16 32.28 4.53
C ARG A 95 2.42 32.74 3.80
N PRO A 96 2.32 33.50 2.70
CA PRO A 96 3.49 34.07 2.04
C PRO A 96 4.32 34.85 3.07
N GLU A 97 5.62 34.60 3.09
CA GLU A 97 6.59 35.36 3.88
C GLU A 97 6.67 36.79 3.30
N GLU A 98 6.26 37.79 4.08
CA GLU A 98 6.70 39.17 3.91
C GLU A 98 7.69 39.51 5.03
N GLU A 99 8.76 40.19 4.64
CA GLU A 99 9.97 40.46 5.41
C GLU A 99 9.75 41.36 6.65
N ALA A 100 10.67 41.19 7.63
CA ALA A 100 10.62 41.62 9.03
C ALA A 100 10.78 43.16 9.28
N PRO A 101 10.69 43.70 10.53
CA PRO A 101 11.74 43.50 11.56
C PRO A 101 11.30 43.42 13.05
N SER A 102 12.29 42.99 13.84
CA SER A 102 12.43 42.71 15.28
C SER A 102 11.91 43.71 16.32
N SER A 103 11.37 43.20 17.44
CA SER A 103 11.77 43.59 18.82
C SER A 103 11.22 42.61 19.89
N VAL A 104 11.96 42.51 21.00
CA VAL A 104 11.86 41.55 22.11
C VAL A 104 10.97 42.08 23.23
N LEU A 105 10.16 41.23 23.91
CA LEU A 105 10.09 41.06 25.38
C LEU A 105 8.89 40.17 25.84
N GLU A 106 9.26 39.06 26.49
CA GLU A 106 8.69 38.32 27.63
C GLU A 106 7.17 38.30 27.95
N GLY A 107 6.62 37.07 28.01
CA GLY A 107 5.99 36.53 29.24
C GLY A 107 4.46 36.62 29.41
N ARG A 108 3.72 35.58 28.98
CA ARG A 108 2.63 34.94 29.75
C ARG A 108 2.13 33.63 29.10
N PRO A 109 1.82 32.58 29.89
CA PRO A 109 1.34 31.30 29.37
C PRO A 109 -0.15 31.37 29.06
N CYS A 110 -0.55 30.89 27.88
CA CYS A 110 -1.96 30.63 27.57
C CYS A 110 -2.16 29.12 27.52
N GLU A 111 -2.69 28.58 28.62
CA GLU A 111 -3.25 27.24 28.67
C GLU A 111 -4.49 27.18 27.77
N SER A 112 -4.50 26.24 26.83
CA SER A 112 -5.73 25.58 26.39
C SER A 112 -5.40 24.13 26.01
N PRO A 113 -5.66 23.15 26.90
CA PRO A 113 -5.38 21.76 26.64
C PRO A 113 -6.62 21.08 26.03
N GLU A 114 -7.00 21.42 24.81
CA GLU A 114 -8.14 20.73 24.16
C GLU A 114 -7.88 20.19 22.75
N PHE A 115 -6.71 20.42 22.15
CA PHE A 115 -6.38 19.80 20.86
C PHE A 115 -5.58 18.51 21.03
N GLY A 116 -6.15 17.59 21.80
CA GLY A 116 -5.53 16.33 22.20
C GLY A 116 -6.53 15.23 22.48
N SER A 117 -7.66 15.19 21.77
CA SER A 117 -8.59 14.06 21.88
C SER A 117 -8.97 13.50 20.51
N PHE A 118 -8.38 12.34 20.20
CA PHE A 118 -9.01 11.38 19.31
C PHE A 118 -10.27 10.86 20.02
N LEU A 119 -11.39 11.57 19.89
CA LEU A 119 -12.73 11.09 20.24
C LEU A 119 -13.51 10.77 18.98
N TYR A 120 -13.13 9.67 18.31
CA TYR A 120 -14.05 9.03 17.38
C TYR A 120 -14.97 8.13 18.23
N TRP A 121 -16.29 8.30 18.03
CA TRP A 121 -17.44 7.61 18.63
C TRP A 121 -18.21 8.35 19.76
N ARG A 122 -19.36 8.93 19.32
CA ARG A 122 -20.57 9.38 20.04
C ARG A 122 -20.62 10.82 20.56
N ASN A 123 -21.19 11.69 19.72
CA ASN A 123 -22.40 12.45 20.06
C ASN A 123 -23.47 12.11 18.98
N PRO A 124 -24.78 12.06 19.28
CA PRO A 124 -25.79 12.00 18.22
C PRO A 124 -25.63 13.23 17.33
N LEU A 125 -25.64 13.02 16.01
CA LEU A 125 -25.63 14.12 15.04
C LEU A 125 -26.83 15.03 15.32
N PRO A 126 -26.66 16.36 15.32
CA PRO A 126 -27.80 17.29 15.34
C PRO A 126 -28.73 16.98 14.16
N SER A 127 -30.03 17.15 14.37
CA SER A 127 -31.09 16.84 13.40
C SER A 127 -30.94 17.75 12.19
N ILE A 128 -30.75 17.16 11.00
CA ILE A 128 -30.54 17.89 9.74
C ILE A 128 -31.89 18.25 9.09
N GLU A 129 -33.01 17.86 9.71
CA GLU A 129 -34.37 18.18 9.24
C GLU A 129 -34.62 19.68 9.07
N GLU A 130 -34.06 20.55 9.91
CA GLU A 130 -34.27 22.00 9.82
C GLU A 130 -33.49 22.61 8.63
N ASP A 131 -32.25 22.17 8.42
CA ASP A 131 -31.40 22.61 7.30
C ASP A 131 -31.92 22.10 5.93
N LEU A 132 -32.58 20.94 5.92
CA LEU A 132 -33.18 20.38 4.71
C LEU A 132 -34.48 21.07 4.30
N GLN A 133 -35.20 21.68 5.25
CA GLN A 133 -36.43 22.42 4.98
C GLN A 133 -36.13 23.80 4.34
N GLU A 134 -34.95 24.36 4.62
CA GLU A 134 -34.47 25.64 4.07
C GLU A 134 -33.92 25.52 2.62
N LEU A 135 -33.57 24.30 2.20
CA LEU A 135 -33.02 23.99 0.86
C LEU A 135 -34.07 23.52 -0.16
N LEU A 136 -35.36 23.49 0.21
CA LEU A 136 -36.44 23.20 -0.74
C LEU A 136 -36.83 24.48 -1.49
N PRO A 137 -36.62 24.56 -2.82
CA PRO A 137 -37.08 25.71 -3.60
C PRO A 137 -38.61 25.67 -3.78
N ASP A 138 -39.27 26.78 -3.46
CA ASP A 138 -40.69 27.00 -3.79
C ASP A 138 -40.92 26.98 -5.32
N PRO A 139 -42.10 26.52 -5.79
CA PRO A 139 -42.36 26.39 -7.22
C PRO A 139 -42.59 27.75 -7.90
N VAL A 140 -41.56 28.18 -8.64
CA VAL A 140 -41.55 28.95 -9.90
C VAL A 140 -42.50 30.16 -10.01
N SER A 141 -41.91 31.36 -10.05
CA SER A 141 -42.37 32.46 -10.90
C SER A 141 -41.18 33.13 -11.60
N VAL A 142 -41.21 33.09 -12.93
CA VAL A 142 -40.23 33.63 -13.87
C VAL A 142 -40.22 35.17 -13.90
N ALA A 143 -39.04 35.77 -13.81
CA ALA A 143 -38.72 37.06 -14.41
C ALA A 143 -37.19 37.19 -14.57
N ALA A 144 -36.78 37.63 -15.76
CA ALA A 144 -35.40 37.91 -16.15
C ALA A 144 -34.84 39.12 -15.39
N ASP A 145 -33.52 39.15 -15.14
CA ASP A 145 -32.63 40.24 -15.62
C ASP A 145 -31.16 40.02 -15.22
N GLU A 146 -30.32 40.17 -16.25
CA GLU A 146 -28.95 40.66 -16.40
C GLU A 146 -27.76 40.31 -15.47
N GLU A 147 -26.70 39.97 -16.21
CA GLU A 147 -25.27 39.86 -15.96
C GLU A 147 -24.66 40.46 -14.68
N GLY A 148 -23.97 39.59 -13.94
CA GLY A 148 -22.93 39.94 -12.97
C GLY A 148 -21.78 38.94 -13.10
N SER A 149 -20.70 39.37 -13.76
CA SER A 149 -19.41 38.67 -13.85
C SER A 149 -18.85 38.41 -12.43
N ALA A 150 -19.13 37.24 -11.88
CA ALA A 150 -18.42 36.71 -10.73
C ALA A 150 -17.16 36.01 -11.25
N SER A 151 -16.02 36.63 -10.96
CA SER A 151 -14.71 35.99 -11.08
C SER A 151 -14.69 34.74 -10.21
N GLU A 152 -14.82 33.57 -10.84
CA GLU A 152 -14.47 32.30 -10.24
C GLU A 152 -12.96 32.29 -10.05
N GLU A 153 -12.51 32.76 -8.88
CA GLU A 153 -11.23 32.34 -8.32
C GLU A 153 -11.38 30.85 -8.01
N ASP A 154 -11.08 30.05 -9.04
CA ASP A 154 -11.10 28.60 -9.05
C ASP A 154 -10.24 28.11 -7.88
N SER A 155 -10.92 27.71 -6.79
CA SER A 155 -10.28 27.21 -5.58
C SER A 155 -9.47 25.98 -5.97
N ASP A 156 -8.18 25.96 -5.62
CA ASP A 156 -7.27 24.82 -5.76
C ASP A 156 -7.75 23.50 -5.08
N ASP A 157 -8.97 23.48 -4.52
CA ASP A 157 -9.63 22.34 -3.87
C ASP A 157 -10.13 21.25 -4.85
N ASP A 158 -10.19 21.52 -6.17
CA ASP A 158 -10.66 20.53 -7.16
C ASP A 158 -9.61 19.47 -7.56
N LYS A 159 -8.36 19.63 -7.11
CA LYS A 159 -7.24 18.76 -7.52
C LYS A 159 -7.24 17.37 -6.87
N ASP A 160 -8.03 17.15 -5.82
CA ASP A 160 -7.96 15.93 -4.98
C ASP A 160 -9.16 14.96 -5.12
N TRP A 161 -10.14 15.27 -5.97
CA TRP A 161 -11.31 14.42 -6.21
C TRP A 161 -11.01 13.28 -7.18
N ILE A 162 -11.52 12.08 -6.93
CA ILE A 162 -11.51 11.00 -7.94
C ILE A 162 -12.68 11.24 -8.91
N THR A 163 -12.38 11.64 -10.13
CA THR A 163 -13.33 11.96 -11.19
C THR A 163 -13.26 10.93 -12.33
N PRO A 164 -14.31 10.80 -13.17
CA PRO A 164 -14.26 9.93 -14.35
C PRO A 164 -13.09 10.25 -15.29
N SER A 165 -12.64 11.51 -15.30
CA SER A 165 -11.51 11.98 -16.09
C SER A 165 -10.15 11.50 -15.57
N ASN A 166 -9.97 11.41 -14.25
CA ASN A 166 -8.67 11.06 -13.64
C ASN A 166 -8.55 9.58 -13.22
N ILE A 167 -9.63 8.80 -13.22
CA ILE A 167 -9.59 7.41 -12.74
C ILE A 167 -8.56 6.54 -13.48
N LYS A 168 -8.38 6.76 -14.78
CA LYS A 168 -7.37 6.05 -15.58
C LYS A 168 -5.95 6.46 -15.21
N GLN A 169 -5.73 7.74 -14.90
CA GLN A 169 -4.44 8.28 -14.47
C GLN A 169 -4.08 7.75 -13.08
N ILE A 170 -5.02 7.80 -12.13
CA ILE A 170 -4.84 7.27 -10.76
C ILE A 170 -4.51 5.77 -10.77
N GLN A 171 -5.15 4.98 -11.63
CA GLN A 171 -4.84 3.55 -11.78
C GLN A 171 -3.41 3.31 -12.29
N GLN A 172 -2.86 4.25 -13.07
CA GLN A 172 -1.52 4.17 -13.64
C GLN A 172 -0.45 4.75 -12.70
N ASP A 173 -0.82 5.69 -11.82
CA ASP A 173 0.10 6.38 -10.89
C ASP A 173 0.43 5.58 -9.62
N VAL A 174 -0.08 4.35 -9.48
CA VAL A 174 0.29 3.44 -8.39
C VAL A 174 1.79 3.10 -8.48
N GLY A 175 2.63 3.92 -7.83
CA GLY A 175 4.08 3.75 -7.74
C GLY A 175 4.92 4.91 -8.30
N ARG A 176 4.34 6.05 -8.65
CA ARG A 176 5.05 7.10 -9.41
C ARG A 176 5.32 8.39 -8.63
N CYS A 177 6.52 8.94 -8.85
CA CYS A 177 6.81 10.37 -8.74
C CYS A 177 7.30 10.88 -10.10
N ASP A 178 6.75 12.02 -10.55
CA ASP A 178 7.20 12.93 -11.61
C ASP A 178 6.90 12.59 -13.10
N ASP A 179 6.29 13.58 -13.76
CA ASP A 179 6.06 13.70 -15.20
C ASP A 179 7.24 14.38 -15.89
N ALA A 180 8.25 13.58 -16.26
CA ALA A 180 9.30 14.02 -17.18
C ALA A 180 8.94 13.63 -18.63
N PRO A 181 9.34 14.43 -19.63
CA PRO A 181 9.09 14.14 -21.03
C PRO A 181 9.72 12.80 -21.46
N PRO A 182 9.14 12.12 -22.47
CA PRO A 182 9.64 10.84 -22.93
C PRO A 182 11.07 11.00 -23.48
N VAL A 183 12.02 10.42 -22.76
CA VAL A 183 13.38 10.21 -23.25
C VAL A 183 13.32 9.03 -24.22
N ASP A 184 14.01 9.11 -25.35
CA ASP A 184 14.13 7.96 -26.25
C ASP A 184 14.96 6.87 -25.55
N VAL A 185 14.29 5.78 -25.16
CA VAL A 185 14.88 4.67 -24.42
C VAL A 185 14.85 3.43 -25.31
N GLN A 186 16.04 2.98 -25.73
CA GLN A 186 16.19 1.80 -26.57
C GLN A 186 15.95 0.48 -25.81
N VAL A 187 16.34 0.42 -24.53
CA VAL A 187 16.15 -0.75 -23.66
C VAL A 187 15.50 -0.31 -22.34
N GLY A 188 14.39 -0.92 -22.01
CA GLY A 188 13.68 -0.69 -20.75
C GLY A 188 12.90 -1.92 -20.32
N CYS A 189 12.76 -2.10 -19.01
CA CYS A 189 11.98 -3.19 -18.45
C CYS A 189 10.65 -2.67 -17.90
N VAL A 190 9.54 -3.31 -18.25
CA VAL A 190 8.22 -3.00 -17.69
C VAL A 190 7.92 -3.99 -16.57
N THR A 191 7.91 -3.50 -15.33
CA THR A 191 7.60 -4.33 -14.15
C THR A 191 6.75 -3.56 -13.15
N ALA A 192 5.88 -4.27 -12.44
CA ALA A 192 5.10 -3.74 -11.33
C ALA A 192 5.67 -4.15 -9.95
N ASP A 193 6.69 -5.03 -9.92
CA ASP A 193 7.29 -5.49 -8.67
C ASP A 193 8.40 -4.56 -8.20
N PHE A 194 8.27 -4.05 -6.98
CA PHE A 194 9.23 -3.15 -6.37
C PHE A 194 10.63 -3.75 -6.22
N ALA A 195 10.74 -5.04 -5.90
CA ALA A 195 12.05 -5.67 -5.71
C ALA A 195 12.87 -5.63 -7.02
N MET A 196 12.21 -5.91 -8.16
CA MET A 196 12.82 -5.78 -9.48
C MET A 196 13.17 -4.32 -9.80
N GLN A 197 12.25 -3.39 -9.55
CA GLN A 197 12.48 -1.96 -9.82
C GLN A 197 13.68 -1.42 -9.03
N ASN A 198 13.80 -1.81 -7.75
CA ASN A 198 14.91 -1.40 -6.90
C ASN A 198 16.26 -1.90 -7.42
N VAL A 199 16.33 -3.19 -7.79
CA VAL A 199 17.55 -3.77 -8.38
C VAL A 199 17.90 -3.10 -9.71
N LEU A 200 16.91 -2.89 -10.59
CA LEU A 200 17.13 -2.22 -11.88
C LEU A 200 17.66 -0.79 -11.71
N LEU A 201 17.02 0.02 -10.86
CA LEU A 201 17.47 1.38 -10.57
C LEU A 201 18.88 1.41 -9.98
N GLN A 202 19.18 0.51 -9.04
CA GLN A 202 20.52 0.42 -8.44
C GLN A 202 21.60 -0.06 -9.43
N MET A 203 21.25 -0.91 -10.39
CA MET A 203 22.14 -1.33 -11.48
C MET A 203 22.34 -0.21 -12.52
N GLY A 204 21.47 0.80 -12.55
CA GLY A 204 21.44 1.85 -13.56
C GLY A 204 20.67 1.48 -14.82
N LEU A 205 19.83 0.44 -14.75
CA LEU A 205 18.95 0.02 -15.85
C LEU A 205 17.65 0.83 -15.83
N ARG A 206 17.13 1.12 -17.02
CA ARG A 206 15.93 1.93 -17.19
C ARG A 206 14.68 1.08 -16.95
N VAL A 207 13.82 1.55 -16.06
CA VAL A 207 12.52 0.93 -15.78
C VAL A 207 11.43 1.80 -16.38
N LEU A 208 10.49 1.15 -17.08
CA LEU A 208 9.33 1.78 -17.68
C LEU A 208 8.08 1.39 -16.90
N ALA A 209 7.19 2.36 -16.70
CA ALA A 209 5.85 2.11 -16.20
C ALA A 209 4.95 1.52 -17.30
N VAL A 210 3.75 1.07 -16.93
CA VAL A 210 2.77 0.47 -17.87
C VAL A 210 2.35 1.44 -18.98
N ASN A 211 2.45 2.74 -18.74
CA ASN A 211 2.19 3.80 -19.72
C ASN A 211 3.41 4.12 -20.62
N GLY A 212 4.53 3.42 -20.46
CA GLY A 212 5.76 3.63 -21.25
C GLY A 212 6.63 4.80 -20.78
N MET A 213 6.31 5.43 -19.64
CA MET A 213 7.12 6.51 -19.07
C MET A 213 8.26 5.96 -18.21
N LEU A 214 9.40 6.65 -18.19
CA LEU A 214 10.56 6.25 -17.40
C LEU A 214 10.35 6.59 -15.91
N ILE A 215 10.59 5.61 -15.06
CA ILE A 215 10.52 5.77 -13.60
C ILE A 215 11.85 6.34 -13.11
N ARG A 216 11.83 7.56 -12.57
CA ARG A 216 13.00 8.21 -11.95
C ARG A 216 13.13 7.93 -10.47
N GLN A 217 12.01 7.90 -9.77
CA GLN A 217 11.98 7.60 -8.35
C GLN A 217 10.89 6.59 -8.05
N ALA A 218 11.26 5.53 -7.33
CA ALA A 218 10.32 4.53 -6.83
C ALA A 218 10.16 4.72 -5.33
N ARG A 219 8.96 5.09 -4.89
CA ARG A 219 8.62 5.18 -3.46
C ARG A 219 7.72 4.03 -3.07
N ASN A 220 8.18 3.20 -2.14
CA ASN A 220 7.42 2.07 -1.63
C ASN A 220 7.67 1.88 -0.13
N TYR A 221 7.17 0.78 0.41
CA TYR A 221 7.37 0.43 1.81
C TYR A 221 8.10 -0.89 1.93
N VAL A 222 8.92 -1.00 2.97
CA VAL A 222 9.58 -2.24 3.38
C VAL A 222 9.26 -2.54 4.84
N LEU A 223 9.37 -3.80 5.22
CA LEU A 223 9.27 -4.23 6.61
C LEU A 223 10.66 -4.30 7.23
N ARG A 224 10.89 -3.55 8.31
CA ARG A 224 12.13 -3.59 9.09
C ARG A 224 11.87 -4.16 10.48
N CYS A 225 12.66 -5.14 10.88
CA CYS A 225 12.63 -5.67 12.24
C CYS A 225 13.24 -4.65 13.22
N HIS A 226 12.53 -4.29 14.29
CA HIS A 226 13.09 -3.39 15.30
C HIS A 226 14.02 -4.10 16.30
N GLY A 227 14.07 -5.44 16.30
CA GLY A 227 14.95 -6.23 17.17
C GLY A 227 16.30 -6.56 16.53
N CYS A 228 16.29 -7.17 15.34
CA CYS A 228 17.52 -7.57 14.63
C CYS A 228 17.91 -6.63 13.48
N PHE A 229 17.14 -5.56 13.24
CA PHE A 229 17.38 -4.53 12.22
C PHE A 229 17.39 -4.99 10.76
N ARG A 230 17.18 -6.28 10.48
CA ARG A 230 17.04 -6.80 9.12
C ARG A 230 15.75 -6.28 8.46
N THR A 231 15.89 -5.89 7.19
CA THR A 231 14.80 -5.46 6.31
C THR A 231 14.32 -6.60 5.42
N THR A 232 13.07 -6.52 4.99
CA THR A 232 12.44 -7.43 4.03
C THR A 232 11.43 -6.63 3.21
N SER A 233 11.46 -6.79 1.89
CA SER A 233 10.58 -6.17 0.91
C SER A 233 9.20 -6.85 0.82
N ASP A 234 9.10 -8.13 1.21
CA ASP A 234 7.82 -8.86 1.26
C ASP A 234 6.88 -8.29 2.33
N MET A 235 5.87 -7.56 1.87
CA MET A 235 4.86 -6.89 2.69
C MET A 235 3.82 -7.84 3.30
N THR A 236 3.83 -9.12 2.93
CA THR A 236 2.90 -10.14 3.47
C THR A 236 3.42 -10.75 4.78
N LYS A 237 4.71 -10.60 5.07
CA LYS A 237 5.36 -11.19 6.25
C LYS A 237 4.89 -10.52 7.54
N VAL A 238 4.64 -11.37 8.54
CA VAL A 238 4.29 -10.95 9.91
C VAL A 238 5.44 -11.20 10.88
N PHE A 239 6.18 -12.30 10.67
CA PHE A 239 7.35 -12.69 11.44
C PHE A 239 8.62 -12.32 10.68
N CYS A 240 9.65 -11.91 11.42
CA CYS A 240 10.95 -11.60 10.82
C CYS A 240 11.63 -12.89 10.35
N PRO A 241 12.09 -12.97 9.08
CA PRO A 241 12.72 -14.18 8.54
C PRO A 241 14.08 -14.50 9.20
N HIS A 242 14.73 -13.52 9.82
CA HIS A 242 16.03 -13.71 10.48
C HIS A 242 15.90 -14.16 11.94
N CYS A 243 15.06 -13.50 12.74
CA CYS A 243 14.95 -13.79 14.18
C CYS A 243 13.65 -14.50 14.60
N GLY A 244 12.74 -14.79 13.67
CA GLY A 244 11.45 -15.46 13.93
C GLY A 244 10.42 -14.64 14.70
N ASN A 245 10.81 -13.51 15.29
CA ASN A 245 9.92 -12.70 16.11
C ASN A 245 8.94 -11.86 15.28
N LYS A 246 7.74 -11.62 15.83
CA LYS A 246 6.70 -10.72 15.27
C LYS A 246 7.03 -9.25 15.54
N THR A 247 8.13 -8.77 14.98
CA THR A 247 8.74 -7.46 15.31
C THR A 247 8.93 -6.56 14.08
N LEU A 248 8.34 -6.94 12.94
CA LEU A 248 8.38 -6.16 11.71
C LEU A 248 7.58 -4.84 11.84
N LYS A 249 8.15 -3.76 11.32
CA LYS A 249 7.55 -2.43 11.24
C LYS A 249 7.68 -1.89 9.83
N LYS A 250 6.60 -1.30 9.32
CA LYS A 250 6.54 -0.67 7.99
C LYS A 250 7.36 0.62 7.99
N VAL A 251 8.27 0.75 7.03
CA VAL A 251 9.12 1.93 6.82
C VAL A 251 9.00 2.32 5.35
N ALA A 252 8.81 3.61 5.05
CA ALA A 252 8.77 4.08 3.66
C ALA A 252 10.20 4.22 3.13
N VAL A 253 10.40 3.85 1.88
CA VAL A 253 11.69 3.84 1.19
C VAL A 253 11.50 4.50 -0.18
N SER A 254 12.39 5.43 -0.52
CA SER A 254 12.47 6.02 -1.86
C SER A 254 13.80 5.62 -2.48
N VAL A 255 13.76 5.09 -3.70
CA VAL A 255 14.92 4.76 -4.52
C VAL A 255 14.95 5.75 -5.68
N SER A 256 16.01 6.52 -5.80
CA SER A 256 16.20 7.45 -6.92
C SER A 256 16.93 6.75 -8.08
N ASP A 257 16.94 7.39 -9.25
CA ASP A 257 17.69 6.99 -10.45
C ASP A 257 19.20 6.94 -10.21
N ASP A 258 19.68 7.79 -9.32
CA ASP A 258 21.04 7.75 -8.77
C ASP A 258 21.32 6.48 -7.96
N GLY A 259 20.35 5.60 -7.72
CA GLY A 259 20.49 4.39 -6.90
C GLY A 259 20.67 4.68 -5.41
N SER A 260 20.48 5.93 -4.97
CA SER A 260 20.47 6.30 -3.56
C SER A 260 19.20 5.78 -2.87
N LEU A 261 19.38 5.21 -1.67
CA LEU A 261 18.30 4.65 -0.88
C LEU A 261 17.93 5.61 0.25
N HIS A 262 16.74 6.19 0.19
CA HIS A 262 16.24 7.10 1.23
C HIS A 262 15.20 6.39 2.10
N MET A 263 15.53 6.10 3.36
CA MET A 263 14.58 5.49 4.31
C MET A 263 13.95 6.55 5.20
N HIS A 264 12.61 6.57 5.26
CA HIS A 264 11.83 7.51 6.06
C HIS A 264 11.32 6.83 7.33
N PHE A 265 11.98 7.09 8.45
CA PHE A 265 11.59 6.57 9.76
C PHE A 265 10.49 7.40 10.41
N SER A 266 9.66 6.75 11.21
CA SER A 266 8.69 7.43 12.08
C SER A 266 9.21 7.47 13.51
N HIS A 267 9.33 8.67 14.09
CA HIS A 267 9.65 8.88 15.49
C HIS A 267 8.40 8.92 16.39
N ASN A 268 7.25 8.53 15.85
CA ASN A 268 6.00 8.49 16.59
C ASN A 268 6.07 7.42 17.71
N PRO A 269 5.92 7.79 18.99
CA PRO A 269 6.07 6.87 20.11
C PRO A 269 5.02 5.74 20.13
N LYS A 270 3.91 5.89 19.40
CA LYS A 270 2.88 4.85 19.27
C LYS A 270 3.35 3.64 18.44
N VAL A 271 4.35 3.81 17.58
CA VAL A 271 4.85 2.74 16.68
C VAL A 271 5.57 1.64 17.46
N LEU A 272 6.36 2.03 18.46
CA LEU A 272 7.13 1.14 19.33
C LEU A 272 6.59 1.21 20.77
N ASN A 273 5.33 0.78 20.94
CA ASN A 273 4.69 0.71 22.24
C ASN A 273 4.60 -0.75 22.74
N PRO A 274 5.14 -1.09 23.93
CA PRO A 274 5.08 -2.46 24.47
C PRO A 274 3.72 -2.86 25.04
N ARG A 275 2.74 -1.94 25.10
CA ARG A 275 1.40 -2.21 25.66
C ARG A 275 0.68 -3.33 24.90
N GLY A 276 0.13 -4.28 25.65
CA GLY A 276 -0.68 -5.38 25.12
C GLY A 276 0.12 -6.52 24.49
N LEU A 277 1.46 -6.49 24.56
CA LEU A 277 2.31 -7.59 24.09
C LEU A 277 2.45 -8.71 25.12
N ARG A 278 2.40 -8.40 26.42
CA ARG A 278 2.48 -9.40 27.51
C ARG A 278 1.09 -9.72 28.05
N TYR A 279 0.68 -10.97 27.91
CA TYR A 279 -0.57 -11.53 28.44
C TYR A 279 -0.43 -13.05 28.63
N SER A 280 -1.29 -13.64 29.45
CA SER A 280 -1.26 -15.08 29.71
C SER A 280 -1.76 -15.86 28.50
N LEU A 281 -0.96 -16.83 28.05
CA LEU A 281 -1.33 -17.73 26.96
C LEU A 281 -2.08 -18.96 27.51
N PRO A 282 -3.05 -19.50 26.75
CA PRO A 282 -3.68 -20.78 27.11
C PRO A 282 -2.66 -21.92 27.03
N ALA A 283 -2.92 -23.00 27.77
CA ALA A 283 -2.14 -24.23 27.63
C ALA A 283 -2.20 -24.77 26.19
N PRO A 284 -1.11 -25.32 25.65
CA PRO A 284 -1.09 -25.86 24.29
C PRO A 284 -2.06 -27.03 24.17
N GLN A 285 -2.95 -26.97 23.17
CA GLN A 285 -3.93 -28.03 22.90
C GLN A 285 -3.66 -28.69 21.55
N GLY A 286 -3.84 -30.01 21.49
CA GLY A 286 -3.78 -30.82 20.27
C GLY A 286 -5.17 -31.22 19.75
N GLY A 287 -5.19 -31.91 18.61
CA GLY A 287 -6.40 -32.47 18.01
C GLY A 287 -6.95 -31.70 16.81
N LYS A 288 -8.02 -32.24 16.21
CA LYS A 288 -8.57 -31.76 14.91
C LYS A 288 -9.14 -30.34 14.96
N HIS A 289 -9.50 -29.84 16.14
CA HIS A 289 -10.19 -28.57 16.34
C HIS A 289 -9.46 -27.64 17.32
N ALA A 290 -8.20 -27.93 17.64
CA ALA A 290 -7.38 -27.04 18.46
C ALA A 290 -7.19 -25.68 17.78
N SER A 291 -7.24 -24.61 18.57
CA SER A 291 -7.11 -23.21 18.11
C SER A 291 -6.07 -22.49 18.96
N ASN A 292 -4.81 -22.84 18.77
CA ASN A 292 -3.70 -22.20 19.48
C ASN A 292 -3.39 -20.81 18.88
N PRO A 293 -2.90 -19.84 19.67
CA PRO A 293 -2.41 -18.56 19.14
C PRO A 293 -1.28 -18.75 18.13
N HIS A 294 -1.18 -17.86 17.14
CA HIS A 294 -0.14 -17.88 16.10
C HIS A 294 1.12 -17.15 16.59
N LEU A 295 2.17 -17.90 16.92
CA LEU A 295 3.39 -17.44 17.59
C LEU A 295 4.64 -17.49 16.70
N VAL A 296 4.70 -18.43 15.74
CA VAL A 296 5.83 -18.62 14.81
C VAL A 296 5.32 -18.84 13.40
N GLU A 297 6.14 -18.54 12.39
CA GLU A 297 5.74 -18.59 10.98
C GLU A 297 5.37 -20.00 10.49
N ASP A 298 6.15 -21.00 10.90
CA ASP A 298 6.01 -22.41 10.54
C ASP A 298 5.05 -23.17 11.47
N GLN A 299 4.19 -22.46 12.19
CA GLN A 299 3.25 -23.07 13.12
C GLN A 299 2.21 -23.93 12.38
N GLN A 300 2.14 -25.20 12.77
CA GLN A 300 1.16 -26.12 12.22
C GLN A 300 -0.24 -25.86 12.78
N PHE A 301 -1.20 -25.61 11.90
CA PHE A 301 -2.61 -25.46 12.25
C PHE A 301 -3.45 -26.63 11.70
N PRO A 302 -4.41 -27.16 12.47
CA PRO A 302 -5.39 -28.11 11.95
C PRO A 302 -6.16 -27.51 10.75
N GLN A 303 -6.50 -28.34 9.78
CA GLN A 303 -7.24 -27.89 8.59
C GLN A 303 -8.69 -27.54 8.95
N GLN A 304 -8.94 -26.26 9.22
CA GLN A 304 -10.27 -25.70 9.48
C GLN A 304 -10.73 -24.87 8.28
N ARG A 305 -11.24 -25.55 7.24
CA ARG A 305 -11.64 -24.93 5.98
C ARG A 305 -13.14 -24.64 5.94
N LEU A 306 -13.50 -23.53 5.31
CA LEU A 306 -14.89 -23.21 4.96
C LEU A 306 -15.39 -24.09 3.82
N SER A 307 -16.69 -24.38 3.81
CA SER A 307 -17.40 -25.04 2.71
C SER A 307 -17.37 -24.17 1.43
N ARG A 308 -17.73 -24.74 0.28
CA ARG A 308 -17.85 -23.97 -0.96
C ARG A 308 -18.87 -22.84 -0.83
N LYS A 309 -20.08 -23.17 -0.35
CA LYS A 309 -21.17 -22.22 -0.09
C LYS A 309 -20.75 -21.06 0.81
N ALA A 310 -19.97 -21.33 1.87
CA ALA A 310 -19.49 -20.30 2.79
C ALA A 310 -18.41 -19.36 2.19
N ARG A 311 -17.79 -19.72 1.06
CA ARG A 311 -16.78 -18.89 0.37
C ARG A 311 -17.37 -18.05 -0.75
N GLU A 312 -18.57 -18.39 -1.20
CA GLU A 312 -19.27 -17.67 -2.25
C GLU A 312 -19.61 -16.26 -1.77
N LYS A 313 -19.37 -15.27 -2.63
CA LYS A 313 -19.71 -13.87 -2.42
C LYS A 313 -20.60 -13.44 -3.57
N THR A 314 -21.50 -12.50 -3.31
CA THR A 314 -22.31 -11.90 -4.37
C THR A 314 -21.44 -11.02 -5.26
N ASN A 315 -21.34 -11.34 -6.54
CA ASN A 315 -20.78 -10.47 -7.57
C ASN A 315 -21.93 -9.93 -8.42
N VAL A 316 -22.30 -8.66 -8.22
CA VAL A 316 -23.42 -8.01 -8.91
C VAL A 316 -23.11 -7.75 -10.39
N PHE A 317 -21.83 -7.62 -10.74
CA PHE A 317 -21.36 -7.36 -12.11
C PHE A 317 -20.92 -8.62 -12.83
N ASP A 318 -21.25 -9.80 -12.30
CA ASP A 318 -21.02 -11.05 -13.00
C ASP A 318 -21.94 -11.12 -14.24
N PRO A 319 -21.46 -11.49 -15.44
CA PRO A 319 -22.31 -11.62 -16.61
C PRO A 319 -23.47 -12.60 -16.40
N ASP A 320 -23.29 -13.59 -15.52
CA ASP A 320 -24.31 -14.59 -15.18
C ASP A 320 -25.22 -14.16 -14.02
N TYR A 321 -25.03 -12.94 -13.49
CA TYR A 321 -25.88 -12.39 -12.42
C TYR A 321 -27.24 -11.96 -12.99
N ILE A 322 -28.16 -12.92 -13.04
CA ILE A 322 -29.59 -12.64 -13.16
C ILE A 322 -30.12 -12.63 -11.73
N ALA A 323 -30.67 -11.50 -11.28
CA ALA A 323 -31.30 -11.39 -9.97
C ALA A 323 -32.47 -12.37 -9.90
N GLY A 324 -32.19 -13.60 -9.47
CA GLY A 324 -33.15 -14.69 -9.34
C GLY A 324 -34.05 -14.47 -8.12
N VAL A 325 -34.18 -15.48 -7.26
CA VAL A 325 -35.04 -15.40 -6.06
C VAL A 325 -34.48 -14.46 -4.99
N SER A 326 -33.15 -14.30 -4.93
CA SER A 326 -32.47 -13.43 -3.98
C SER A 326 -31.32 -12.71 -4.69
N PRO A 327 -31.12 -11.40 -4.44
CA PRO A 327 -29.96 -10.67 -4.94
C PRO A 327 -28.67 -10.96 -4.15
N PHE A 328 -28.73 -11.78 -3.09
CA PHE A 328 -27.58 -12.10 -2.25
C PHE A 328 -27.28 -13.59 -2.25
N ALA A 329 -25.98 -13.91 -2.20
CA ALA A 329 -25.49 -15.27 -1.98
C ALA A 329 -26.00 -15.84 -0.65
N GLU A 330 -26.38 -17.11 -0.65
CA GLU A 330 -26.92 -17.78 0.52
C GLU A 330 -25.85 -18.12 1.56
N ASN A 331 -26.14 -17.88 2.83
CA ASN A 331 -25.25 -18.26 3.92
C ASN A 331 -25.24 -19.77 4.17
N ASP A 332 -24.07 -20.30 4.54
CA ASP A 332 -23.93 -21.67 5.01
C ASP A 332 -24.20 -21.77 6.52
N ILE A 333 -25.32 -22.41 6.87
CA ILE A 333 -25.73 -22.67 8.26
C ILE A 333 -25.74 -24.17 8.61
N TYR A 334 -25.63 -25.05 7.62
CA TYR A 334 -25.84 -26.49 7.80
C TYR A 334 -24.54 -27.28 7.89
N SER A 335 -23.45 -26.76 7.31
CA SER A 335 -22.19 -27.52 7.28
C SER A 335 -21.59 -27.69 8.68
N ARG A 336 -20.76 -28.73 8.82
CA ARG A 336 -19.95 -28.92 10.04
C ARG A 336 -19.04 -27.72 10.31
N ALA A 337 -18.57 -27.02 9.28
CA ALA A 337 -17.75 -25.83 9.43
C ALA A 337 -18.55 -24.66 10.04
N ALA A 338 -19.82 -24.50 9.66
CA ALA A 338 -20.74 -23.52 10.25
C ALA A 338 -20.99 -23.84 11.73
N ASN A 339 -21.24 -25.10 12.08
CA ASN A 339 -21.41 -25.54 13.47
C ASN A 339 -20.16 -25.29 14.34
N LEU A 340 -18.97 -25.49 13.78
CA LEU A 340 -17.69 -25.20 14.44
C LEU A 340 -17.36 -23.69 14.50
N ARG A 341 -18.18 -22.85 13.85
CA ARG A 341 -18.01 -21.40 13.73
C ARG A 341 -16.68 -21.00 13.11
N ILE A 342 -16.24 -21.76 12.09
CA ILE A 342 -15.05 -21.44 11.31
C ILE A 342 -15.33 -20.13 10.55
N ARG A 343 -14.33 -19.24 10.50
CA ARG A 343 -14.43 -17.94 9.82
C ARG A 343 -13.29 -17.79 8.84
N ASP A 344 -13.52 -16.96 7.83
CA ASP A 344 -12.47 -16.55 6.90
C ASP A 344 -11.33 -15.84 7.66
N ALA A 345 -10.09 -16.14 7.27
CA ALA A 345 -8.89 -15.55 7.85
C ALA A 345 -8.86 -14.02 7.68
N ALA A 346 -9.47 -13.49 6.61
CA ALA A 346 -9.59 -12.05 6.37
C ALA A 346 -10.45 -11.34 7.43
N LEU A 347 -11.44 -12.02 8.02
CA LEU A 347 -12.33 -11.43 9.02
C LEU A 347 -11.62 -11.19 10.37
N GLY A 348 -12.10 -10.20 11.12
CA GLY A 348 -11.65 -9.97 12.49
C GLY A 348 -10.25 -9.36 12.64
N ALA A 349 -9.65 -8.84 11.56
CA ALA A 349 -8.34 -8.18 11.61
C ALA A 349 -8.28 -7.05 12.67
N GLY A 350 -9.29 -6.17 12.70
CA GLY A 350 -9.38 -5.11 13.71
C GLY A 350 -9.47 -5.66 15.14
N ARG A 351 -10.25 -6.72 15.35
CA ARG A 351 -10.40 -7.37 16.67
C ARG A 351 -9.10 -7.99 17.18
N ARG A 352 -8.27 -8.54 16.28
CA ARG A 352 -6.94 -9.09 16.58
C ARG A 352 -5.92 -8.01 16.93
N ARG A 353 -6.13 -6.76 16.51
CA ARG A 353 -5.28 -5.60 16.88
C ARG A 353 -5.59 -5.04 18.27
N VAL A 354 -6.73 -5.38 18.86
CA VAL A 354 -7.11 -4.93 20.21
C VAL A 354 -6.28 -5.65 21.28
N ASN A 355 -5.69 -4.87 22.19
CA ASN A 355 -4.98 -5.36 23.37
C ASN A 355 -5.81 -6.42 24.14
N PRO A 356 -5.28 -7.65 24.34
CA PRO A 356 -5.96 -8.70 25.09
C PRO A 356 -6.30 -8.34 26.54
N ASN A 357 -5.54 -7.44 27.15
CA ASN A 357 -5.72 -7.02 28.54
C ASN A 357 -6.81 -5.95 28.72
N ALA A 358 -7.40 -5.45 27.63
CA ALA A 358 -8.44 -4.42 27.69
C ALA A 358 -9.81 -5.00 28.07
N ALA A 359 -10.55 -4.29 28.92
CA ALA A 359 -11.92 -4.65 29.30
C ALA A 359 -12.85 -4.61 28.08
N MET A 360 -13.86 -5.48 28.08
CA MET A 360 -14.84 -5.59 27.01
C MET A 360 -16.27 -5.49 27.54
N ARG A 361 -17.21 -5.34 26.62
CA ARG A 361 -18.65 -5.41 26.91
C ARG A 361 -19.02 -6.77 27.52
N LYS A 362 -19.82 -6.73 28.60
CA LYS A 362 -20.19 -7.87 29.46
C LYS A 362 -20.64 -9.13 28.71
N PHE A 363 -21.38 -8.99 27.60
CA PHE A 363 -21.96 -10.12 26.87
C PHE A 363 -21.18 -10.54 25.61
N VAL A 364 -20.02 -9.93 25.35
CA VAL A 364 -19.22 -10.21 24.15
C VAL A 364 -18.08 -11.17 24.51
N LYS A 365 -18.17 -12.43 24.08
CA LYS A 365 -17.09 -13.41 24.24
C LYS A 365 -16.02 -13.22 23.15
N LYS A 366 -14.74 -13.02 23.52
CA LYS A 366 -13.60 -13.05 22.59
C LYS A 366 -13.13 -14.49 22.42
N ARG A 367 -12.92 -14.86 21.15
CA ARG A 367 -12.07 -15.98 20.78
C ARG A 367 -10.78 -15.36 20.28
#